data_AF-A0A2N0KZZ8-F1
#
_entry.id   AF-A0A2N0KZZ8-F1
#
_cell.length_a   1.000
_cell.length_b   1.000
_cell.length_c   1.000
_cell.angle_alpha   90.00
_cell.angle_beta   90.00
_cell.angle_gamma   90.00
#
_symmetry.space_group_name_H-M   'P 1'
#
loop_
_entity.id
_entity.type
_entity.pdbx_description
1 polymer ?
#
loop_
_entity_poly.entity_id
_entity_poly.type
_entity_poly.pdbx_seq_one_letter_code
_entity_poly.pdbx_strand_id
1 'polypeptide(L)' 'MEVTKMLKLKACPRCKGDLHGNRDMYGSYDECLQCGYMHDIEEPNKLLASLAAAGVKKKVA' A
#
# COMPACT_ATOMS: atom_id res chain seq x y z
N MET A 1 -13.55 4.71 13.83
CA MET A 1 -12.96 3.98 12.70
C MET A 1 -12.91 4.94 11.53
N GLU A 2 -11.89 5.78 11.47
CA GLU A 2 -11.77 6.76 10.38
C GLU A 2 -10.42 6.50 9.71
N VAL A 3 -10.45 5.61 8.73
CA VAL A 3 -9.33 5.45 7.81
C VAL A 3 -9.48 6.61 6.85
N THR A 4 -8.56 7.58 6.90
CA THR A 4 -8.41 8.61 5.87
C THR A 4 -8.07 7.89 4.56
N LYS A 5 -9.12 7.41 3.89
CA LYS A 5 -9.07 6.67 2.64
C LYS A 5 -8.74 7.66 1.53
N MET A 6 -7.46 7.76 1.18
CA MET A 6 -7.03 8.58 0.06
C MET A 6 -7.61 7.98 -1.23
N LEU A 7 -8.58 8.68 -1.83
CA LEU A 7 -9.18 8.30 -3.10
C LEU A 7 -8.25 8.77 -4.24
N LYS A 8 -7.75 7.82 -5.04
CA LYS A 8 -6.92 8.11 -6.21
C LYS A 8 -7.81 8.13 -7.44
N LEU A 9 -8.12 9.34 -7.91
CA LEU A 9 -9.00 9.55 -9.05
C LEU A 9 -8.35 9.07 -10.35
N LYS A 10 -9.11 8.35 -11.17
CA LYS A 10 -8.70 7.84 -12.50
C LYS A 10 -7.37 7.07 -12.53
N ALA A 11 -6.98 6.50 -11.40
CA ALA A 11 -5.70 5.84 -11.22
C ALA A 11 -5.70 4.34 -11.59
N CYS A 12 -6.88 3.74 -11.80
CA CYS A 12 -6.95 2.31 -12.12
C CYS A 12 -6.29 2.01 -13.49
N PRO A 13 -5.30 1.11 -13.55
CA PRO A 13 -4.62 0.77 -14.80
C PRO A 13 -5.52 -0.01 -15.77
N ARG A 14 -6.57 -0.67 -15.29
CA ARG A 14 -7.49 -1.48 -16.10
C ARG A 14 -8.59 -0.67 -16.78
N CYS A 15 -9.35 0.10 -16.01
CA CYS A 15 -10.54 0.80 -16.52
C CYS A 15 -10.46 2.33 -16.46
N LYS A 16 -9.33 2.89 -15.98
CA LYS A 16 -9.19 4.34 -15.70
C LYS A 16 -10.20 4.86 -14.68
N GLY A 17 -10.69 3.98 -13.82
CA GLY A 17 -11.54 4.32 -12.69
C GLY A 17 -10.79 4.77 -11.44
N ASP A 18 -11.56 5.01 -10.39
CA ASP A 18 -11.05 5.53 -9.12
C ASP A 18 -10.65 4.37 -8.19
N LEU A 19 -9.50 4.52 -7.52
CA LEU A 19 -8.97 3.55 -6.55
C LEU A 19 -9.15 4.10 -5.12
N HIS A 20 -9.51 3.24 -4.17
CA HIS A 20 -9.54 3.56 -2.75
C HIS A 20 -8.60 2.61 -1.98
N GLY A 21 -7.83 3.17 -1.04
CA GLY A 21 -6.90 2.39 -0.21
C GLY A 21 -7.57 1.78 1.01
N ASN A 22 -7.49 0.47 1.18
CA ASN A 22 -8.05 -0.27 2.30
C ASN A 22 -6.97 -1.04 3.06
N ARG A 23 -7.31 -1.59 4.23
CA ARG A 23 -6.42 -2.41 5.04
C ARG A 23 -7.14 -3.62 5.59
N ASP A 24 -6.49 -4.78 5.51
CA ASP A 24 -6.94 -6.02 6.13
C ASP A 24 -5.83 -6.63 7.02
N MET A 25 -5.98 -7.91 7.37
CA MET A 25 -5.01 -8.63 8.19
C MET A 25 -3.68 -8.93 7.47
N TYR A 26 -3.66 -8.90 6.14
CA TYR A 26 -2.48 -9.16 5.32
C TYR A 26 -1.71 -7.89 4.99
N GLY A 27 -2.38 -6.73 4.97
CA GLY A 27 -1.71 -5.46 4.75
C GLY A 27 -2.65 -4.37 4.25
N SER A 28 -2.04 -3.32 3.70
CA SER A 28 -2.74 -2.25 3.01
C SER A 28 -2.78 -2.56 1.51
N TYR A 29 -3.90 -2.31 0.85
CA TYR A 29 -4.09 -2.53 -0.59
C TYR A 29 -4.94 -1.39 -1.18
N ASP A 30 -4.87 -1.13 -2.48
CA ASP A 30 -5.91 -0.35 -3.14
C ASP A 30 -6.81 -1.23 -3.99
N GLU A 31 -8.09 -0.88 -4.02
CA GLU A 31 -9.11 -1.52 -4.85
C GLU A 31 -9.80 -0.48 -5.74
N CYS A 32 -10.12 -0.86 -6.98
CA CYS A 32 -10.92 -0.04 -7.89
C CYS A 32 -12.41 -0.20 -7.65
N LEU A 33 -13.08 0.92 -7.40
CA LEU A 33 -14.53 0.97 -7.16
C LEU A 33 -15.38 0.57 -8.38
N GLN A 34 -14.82 0.63 -9.60
CA GLN A 34 -15.57 0.37 -10.83
C GLN A 34 -15.36 -1.03 -11.41
N CYS A 35 -14.17 -1.62 -11.24
CA CYS A 35 -13.83 -2.91 -11.87
C CYS A 35 -13.25 -3.95 -10.91
N GLY A 36 -13.06 -3.62 -9.63
CA GLY A 36 -12.51 -4.54 -8.62
C GLY A 36 -11.03 -4.86 -8.79
N TYR A 37 -10.28 -4.11 -9.61
CA TYR A 37 -8.81 -4.26 -9.67
C TYR A 37 -8.21 -3.99 -8.29
N MET A 38 -7.44 -4.95 -7.76
CA MET A 38 -6.74 -4.82 -6.49
C MET A 38 -5.23 -4.88 -6.70
N HIS A 39 -4.49 -4.13 -5.91
CA HIS A 39 -3.05 -4.30 -5.76
C HIS A 39 -2.60 -3.96 -4.35
N ASP A 40 -1.65 -4.74 -3.86
CA ASP A 40 -1.08 -4.53 -2.53
C ASP A 40 -0.20 -3.29 -2.49
N ILE A 41 -0.26 -2.57 -1.38
CA ILE A 41 0.61 -1.44 -1.08
C ILE A 41 1.74 -1.98 -0.21
N GLU A 42 2.96 -1.97 -0.75
CA GLU A 42 4.14 -2.36 0.01
C GLU A 42 4.35 -1.40 1.19
N GLU A 43 3.99 -1.85 2.40
CA GLU A 43 4.34 -1.12 3.61
C GLU A 43 5.83 -1.40 3.91
N PRO A 44 6.64 -0.35 4.15
CA PRO A 44 8.02 -0.57 4.55
C PRO A 44 8.03 -1.41 5.83
N ASN A 45 8.73 -2.54 5.79
CA ASN A 45 8.85 -3.42 6.95
C ASN A 45 9.37 -2.59 8.12
N LYS A 46 8.60 -2.50 9.21
CA LYS A 46 8.93 -1.63 10.36
C LYS A 46 10.30 -1.93 10.95
N LEU A 47 10.73 -3.19 10.93
CA LEU A 47 12.08 -3.57 11.35
C LEU A 47 13.11 -3.02 10.37
N LEU A 48 12.89 -3.20 9.06
CA LEU A 48 13.79 -2.66 8.04
C LEU A 48 13.88 -1.13 8.12
N ALA A 49 12.76 -0.44 8.31
CA ALA A 49 12.70 1.01 8.49
C ALA A 49 13.46 1.44 9.75
N SER A 50 13.30 0.70 10.85
CA SER A 50 14.02 0.96 12.11
C SER A 50 15.53 0.69 11.98
N LEU A 51 15.94 -0.38 11.30
CA LEU A 51 17.33 -0.68 11.00
C LEU A 51 17.96 0.40 10.11
N ALA A 52 17.22 0.89 9.11
CA ALA A 52 17.67 1.99 8.26
C ALA A 52 17.84 3.29 9.07
N ALA A 53 16.88 3.61 9.95
CA ALA A 53 16.98 4.76 10.86
C ALA A 53 18.15 4.62 11.86
N ALA A 54 18.47 3.40 12.27
CA ALA A 54 19.60 3.09 13.15
C ALA A 54 20.95 2.94 12.42
N GLY A 55 21.00 3.12 11.09
CA GLY A 55 22.23 2.99 10.29
C GLY A 55 22.79 1.57 10.18
N VAL A 56 22.00 0.55 10.53
CA VAL A 56 22.42 -0.86 10.50
C VAL A 56 22.30 -1.39 9.08
N LYS A 57 23.45 -1.57 8.40
CA LYS A 57 23.49 -2.16 7.05
C LYS A 57 23.24 -3.67 7.12
N LYS A 58 22.30 -4.17 6.34
CA LYS A 58 22.08 -5.62 6.16
C LYS A 58 23.33 -6.24 5.51
N LYS A 59 24.10 -7.02 6.28
CA LYS A 59 25.10 -7.93 5.70
C LYS A 59 24.35 -9.14 5.18
N VAL A 60 24.18 -9.23 3.87
CA VAL A 60 23.77 -10.48 3.21
C VAL A 60 25.05 -11.25 2.94
N ALA A 61 25.18 -12.43 3.56
CA ALA A 61 26.23 -13.40 3.28
C ALA A 61 25.81 -14.29 2.09
#